data_AF-A0AAX6RV45-F1
#
_entry.id   AF-A0AAX6RV45-F1
#
_cell.length_a   1.000
_cell.length_b   1.000
_cell.length_c   1.000
_cell.angle_alpha   90.00
_cell.angle_beta   90.00
_cell.angle_gamma   90.00
#
_symmetry.space_group_name_H-M   'P 1'
#
loop_
_entity.id
_entity.type
_entity.pdbx_description
1 polymer ?
#
loop_
_entity_poly.entity_id
_entity_poly.type
_entity_poly.pdbx_seq_one_letter_code
_entity_poly.pdbx_strand_id
1 'polypeptide(L)'
;MADSIQTLQTTLQQPHDCHRHPREGLPGSDHSDLPKSRGFADVQEHPFFQNVDWDMMERKQVIPPFKPNISDGFGLDNFDPQFTNEPFQLTMIMTS
;
A
#
# COMPACT_ATOMS: atom_id res chain seq x y z
N MET A 1 -32.05 -25.47 -12.20
CA MET A 1 -30.76 -25.50 -11.48
C MET A 1 -29.68 -24.84 -12.33
N ALA A 2 -29.75 -23.53 -12.45
CA ALA A 2 -28.65 -22.69 -12.92
C ALA A 2 -29.04 -21.27 -12.50
N ASP A 3 -28.38 -20.70 -11.48
CA ASP A 3 -28.31 -19.25 -11.21
C ASP A 3 -27.38 -18.95 -10.02
N SER A 4 -26.22 -19.62 -9.94
CA SER A 4 -25.16 -19.29 -8.97
C SER A 4 -24.00 -18.49 -9.58
N ILE A 5 -24.07 -18.15 -10.87
CA ILE A 5 -23.03 -17.35 -11.55
C ILE A 5 -23.38 -15.85 -11.58
N GLN A 6 -24.64 -15.46 -11.39
CA GLN A 6 -25.00 -14.03 -11.38
C GLN A 6 -24.65 -13.33 -10.05
N THR A 7 -24.48 -14.08 -8.95
CA THR A 7 -24.17 -13.49 -7.62
C THR A 7 -22.72 -13.05 -7.48
N LEU A 8 -21.80 -13.62 -8.28
CA LEU A 8 -20.36 -13.29 -8.19
C LEU A 8 -19.95 -12.11 -9.08
N GLN A 9 -20.84 -11.61 -9.93
CA GLN A 9 -20.55 -10.42 -10.76
C GLN A 9 -20.96 -9.09 -10.11
N THR A 10 -21.64 -9.10 -8.97
CA THR A 10 -22.13 -7.84 -8.33
C THR A 10 -21.25 -7.32 -7.19
N THR A 11 -20.27 -8.09 -6.71
CA THR A 11 -19.36 -7.64 -5.63
C THR A 11 -17.94 -7.39 -6.13
N LEU A 12 -17.83 -6.82 -7.33
CA LEU A 12 -16.70 -5.98 -7.72
C LEU A 12 -17.14 -4.52 -7.70
N GLN A 13 -17.96 -4.17 -6.70
CA GLN A 13 -18.23 -2.78 -6.39
C GLN A 13 -16.94 -2.21 -5.81
N GLN A 14 -16.24 -1.44 -6.65
CA GLN A 14 -15.11 -0.63 -6.22
C GLN A 14 -15.53 0.16 -4.97
N PRO A 15 -14.69 0.22 -3.93
CA PRO A 15 -15.03 0.99 -2.73
C PRO A 15 -15.33 2.43 -3.16
N HIS A 16 -16.53 2.90 -2.82
CA HIS A 16 -17.09 4.21 -3.19
C HIS A 16 -16.40 5.41 -2.51
N ASP A 17 -15.16 5.26 -2.06
CA ASP A 17 -14.43 6.31 -1.33
C ASP A 17 -12.96 6.46 -1.73
N CYS A 18 -12.58 6.03 -2.93
CA CYS A 18 -11.39 6.60 -3.54
C CYS A 18 -11.73 8.04 -3.96
N HIS A 19 -11.32 9.01 -3.14
CA HIS A 19 -11.33 10.44 -3.46
C HIS A 19 -10.47 10.66 -4.71
N ARG A 20 -11.05 10.42 -5.88
CA ARG A 20 -10.43 10.58 -7.19
C ARG A 20 -10.33 12.07 -7.41
N HIS A 21 -9.15 12.64 -7.15
CA HIS A 21 -8.82 13.95 -7.70
C HIS A 21 -8.87 13.84 -9.23
N PRO A 22 -9.54 14.78 -9.94
CA PRO A 22 -9.48 14.81 -11.38
C PRO A 22 -8.03 15.02 -11.80
N ARG A 23 -7.43 14.05 -12.51
CA ARG A 23 -6.26 14.34 -13.35
C ARG A 23 -6.78 15.09 -14.56
N GLU A 24 -6.88 16.41 -14.45
CA GLU A 24 -7.11 17.28 -15.60
C GLU A 24 -5.82 17.28 -16.45
N GLY A 25 -5.76 16.37 -17.41
CA GLY A 25 -4.81 16.49 -18.52
C GLY A 25 -5.43 17.43 -19.55
N LEU A 26 -4.89 18.64 -19.70
CA LEU A 26 -5.27 19.53 -20.80
C LEU A 26 -4.84 18.88 -22.13
N PRO A 27 -5.73 18.73 -23.13
CA PRO A 27 -5.35 18.16 -24.41
C PRO A 27 -4.38 19.11 -25.13
N GLY A 28 -3.12 18.67 -25.29
CA GLY A 28 -2.10 19.39 -26.05
C GLY A 28 -0.82 19.76 -25.31
N SER A 29 -0.65 19.42 -24.03
CA SER A 29 0.61 19.64 -23.32
C SER A 29 1.67 18.64 -23.81
N ASP A 30 2.75 19.14 -24.41
CA ASP A 30 3.97 18.36 -24.63
C ASP A 30 4.44 17.81 -23.27
N HIS A 31 5.07 16.63 -23.24
CA HIS A 31 5.54 16.03 -21.98
C HIS A 31 6.51 16.95 -21.21
N SER A 32 7.10 17.94 -21.90
CA SER A 32 7.95 18.99 -21.37
C SER A 32 7.22 20.09 -20.58
N ASP A 33 5.90 20.24 -20.78
CA ASP A 33 5.05 21.27 -20.14
C ASP A 33 4.37 20.79 -18.85
N LEU A 34 4.59 19.54 -18.46
CA LEU A 34 4.08 19.02 -17.19
C LEU A 34 4.78 19.74 -16.03
N PRO A 35 4.05 20.17 -14.98
CA PRO A 35 4.66 20.72 -13.80
C PRO A 35 5.71 19.76 -13.26
N LYS A 36 6.96 20.23 -13.18
CA LYS A 36 8.04 19.44 -12.60
C LYS A 36 7.68 19.17 -11.15
N SER A 37 7.49 17.90 -10.80
CA SER A 37 7.24 17.54 -9.40
C SER A 37 8.44 17.96 -8.55
N ARG A 38 8.15 18.61 -7.42
CA ARG A 38 9.11 18.92 -6.35
C ARG A 38 9.36 17.70 -5.45
N GLY A 39 8.88 16.52 -5.85
CA GLY A 39 9.10 15.26 -5.15
C GLY A 39 8.39 15.25 -3.80
N PHE A 40 9.18 15.10 -2.73
CA PHE A 40 8.64 14.97 -1.37
C PHE A 40 7.85 16.21 -0.91
N ALA A 41 8.25 17.42 -1.33
CA ALA A 41 7.55 18.64 -0.95
C ALA A 41 6.08 18.65 -1.45
N ASP A 42 5.82 18.13 -2.65
CA ASP A 42 4.46 18.03 -3.18
C ASP A 42 3.60 17.04 -2.37
N VAL A 43 4.22 16.01 -1.79
CA VAL A 43 3.54 15.04 -0.92
C VAL A 43 3.21 15.67 0.43
N GLN A 44 4.17 16.38 1.04
CA GLN A 44 3.97 17.02 2.34
C GLN A 44 2.92 18.14 2.30
N GLU A 45 2.88 18.89 1.21
CA GLU A 45 1.94 20.02 1.02
C GLU A 45 0.56 19.58 0.51
N HIS A 46 0.36 18.30 0.15
CA HIS A 46 -0.91 17.84 -0.38
C HIS A 46 -2.02 17.83 0.70
N PRO A 47 -3.24 18.34 0.41
CA PRO A 47 -4.32 18.44 1.41
C PRO A 47 -4.69 17.14 2.13
N PHE A 48 -4.53 15.99 1.45
CA PHE A 48 -4.71 14.66 2.07
C PHE A 48 -3.82 14.45 3.31
N PHE A 49 -2.59 14.99 3.31
CA PHE A 49 -1.62 14.86 4.40
C PHE A 49 -1.58 16.09 5.32
N GLN A 50 -2.54 17.02 5.23
CA GLN A 50 -2.53 18.27 6.01
C GLN A 50 -2.48 18.07 7.54
N ASN A 51 -2.94 16.90 8.02
CA ASN A 51 -2.98 16.55 9.44
C ASN A 51 -1.79 15.66 9.86
N VAL A 52 -0.78 15.50 8.99
CA VAL A 52 0.43 14.73 9.30
C VAL A 52 1.51 15.68 9.82
N ASP A 53 1.88 15.49 11.09
CA ASP A 53 3.15 16.00 11.60
C ASP A 53 4.27 15.04 11.15
N TRP A 54 5.02 15.46 10.12
CA TRP A 54 6.06 14.64 9.50
C TRP A 54 7.25 14.37 10.43
N ASP A 55 7.60 15.31 11.32
CA ASP A 55 8.69 15.14 12.29
C ASP A 55 8.31 14.13 13.37
N MET A 56 7.08 14.20 13.89
CA MET A 56 6.56 13.22 14.85
C MET A 56 6.40 11.83 14.22
N MET A 57 5.96 11.76 12.95
CA MET A 57 5.83 10.51 12.21
C MET A 57 7.19 9.84 12.01
N GLU A 58 8.21 10.59 11.58
CA GLU A 58 9.57 10.08 11.42
C GLU A 58 10.16 9.56 12.74
N ARG A 59 9.90 10.28 13.84
CA ARG A 59 10.30 9.88 15.20
C ARG A 59 9.45 8.76 15.80
N LYS A 60 8.52 8.17 15.03
CA LYS A 60 7.60 7.09 15.45
C LYS A 60 6.74 7.46 16.67
N GLN A 61 6.40 8.74 16.81
CA GLN A 61 5.57 9.27 17.91
C GLN A 61 4.08 9.28 17.58
N VAL A 62 3.73 9.18 16.29
CA VAL A 62 2.35 8.99 15.85
C VAL A 62 1.94 7.55 16.12
N ILE A 63 0.86 7.35 16.89
CA ILE A 63 0.33 6.02 17.21
C ILE A 63 -0.26 5.41 15.92
N PRO A 64 0.16 4.20 15.49
CA PRO A 64 -0.42 3.54 14.34
C PRO A 64 -1.91 3.24 14.58
N PRO A 65 -2.77 3.40 13.56
CA PRO A 65 -4.20 3.11 13.70
C PRO A 65 -4.51 1.61 13.87
N PHE A 66 -3.54 0.74 13.55
CA PHE A 66 -3.65 -0.69 13.67
C PHE A 66 -2.43 -1.27 14.38
N LYS A 67 -2.67 -2.16 15.33
CA LYS A 67 -1.66 -2.96 16.00
C LYS A 67 -1.85 -4.42 15.58
N PRO A 68 -0.89 -5.04 14.85
CA PRO A 68 -1.00 -6.44 14.46
C PRO A 68 -0.99 -7.35 15.68
N ASN A 69 -1.63 -8.52 15.55
CA ASN A 69 -1.59 -9.55 16.58
C ASN A 69 -0.22 -10.24 16.55
N ILE A 70 0.38 -10.44 17.71
CA ILE A 70 1.66 -11.14 17.91
C ILE A 70 1.42 -12.08 19.08
N SER A 71 1.26 -13.37 18.79
CA SER A 71 0.86 -14.36 19.78
C SER A 71 2.04 -14.98 20.54
N ASP A 72 3.21 -15.01 19.92
CA ASP A 72 4.44 -15.59 20.48
C ASP A 72 5.63 -14.62 20.42
N GLY A 73 6.76 -15.01 21.03
CA GLY A 73 7.96 -14.16 21.07
C GLY A 73 8.65 -13.96 19.71
N PHE A 74 8.25 -14.72 18.68
CA PHE A 74 8.83 -14.68 17.35
C PHE A 74 7.97 -13.90 16.34
N GLY A 75 6.67 -13.72 16.62
CA GLY A 75 5.74 -12.95 15.81
C GLY A 75 5.52 -13.51 14.41
N LEU A 76 5.52 -14.84 14.28
CA LEU A 76 5.41 -15.50 12.97
C LEU A 76 3.97 -15.50 12.40
N ASP A 77 2.97 -15.11 13.20
CA ASP A 77 1.55 -15.15 12.85
C ASP A 77 1.15 -14.31 11.62
N ASN A 78 1.97 -13.30 11.28
CA ASN A 78 1.71 -12.40 10.16
C ASN A 78 2.54 -12.75 8.91
N PHE A 79 3.28 -13.86 8.93
CA PHE A 79 3.98 -14.42 7.78
C PHE A 79 3.18 -15.58 7.19
N ASP A 80 3.35 -15.83 5.89
CA ASP A 80 2.66 -16.95 5.25
C ASP A 80 3.17 -18.29 5.82
N PRO A 81 2.28 -19.18 6.29
CA PRO A 81 2.64 -20.51 6.80
C PRO A 81 3.48 -21.33 5.83
N GLN A 82 3.37 -21.09 4.52
CA GLN A 82 4.20 -21.75 3.52
C GLN A 82 5.70 -21.55 3.77
N PHE A 83 6.12 -20.44 4.37
CA PHE A 83 7.53 -20.16 4.66
C PHE A 83 7.92 -20.48 6.08
N THR A 84 7.02 -20.29 7.05
CA THR A 84 7.34 -20.57 8.47
C THR A 84 7.40 -22.06 8.78
N ASN A 85 6.79 -22.90 7.94
CA ASN A 85 6.81 -24.36 8.06
C ASN A 85 7.95 -25.04 7.27
N GLU A 86 8.65 -24.31 6.41
CA GLU A 86 9.78 -24.84 5.65
C GLU A 86 11.00 -25.02 6.57
N PRO A 87 11.83 -26.05 6.35
CA PRO A 87 13.06 -26.21 7.10
C PRO A 87 14.00 -25.04 6.82
N PHE A 88 14.57 -24.47 7.88
CA PHE A 88 15.55 -23.41 7.76
C PHE A 88 16.87 -23.98 7.20
N GLN A 89 17.07 -23.81 5.88
CA GLN A 89 18.27 -24.27 5.19
C GLN A 89 18.81 -23.23 4.22
N LEU A 90 20.13 -23.09 4.16
CA LEU A 90 20.80 -22.28 3.16
C LEU A 90 20.93 -23.09 1.87
N THR A 91 20.54 -22.51 0.74
CA THR A 91 20.84 -23.09 -0.56
C THR A 91 22.34 -22.95 -0.83
N MET A 92 23.04 -24.07 -1.00
CA MET A 92 24.45 -24.02 -1.37
C MET A 92 24.60 -23.47 -2.78
N ILE A 93 25.43 -22.44 -2.95
CA ILE A 93 25.91 -22.04 -4.27
C ILE A 93 27.10 -22.94 -4.62
N MET A 94 26.99 -23.72 -5.70
CA MET A 94 28.14 -24.45 -6.22
C MET A 94 29.00 -23.45 -7.00
N THR A 95 30.09 -22.97 -6.39
CA THR A 95 31.09 -22.17 -7.08
C THR A 95 31.96 -23.10 -7.92
N SER A 96 31.95 -22.92 -9.26
CA SER A 96 32.88 -23.58 -10.18
C SER A 96 34.21 -22.83 -10.27
#